data_AF-A0A453GC21-F1
#
_entry.id   AF-A0A453GC21-F1
#
_cell.length_a   1.000
_cell.length_b   1.000
_cell.length_c   1.000
_cell.angle_alpha   90.00
_cell.angle_beta   90.00
_cell.angle_gamma   90.00
#
_symmetry.space_group_name_H-M   'P 1'
#
loop_
_entity.id
_entity.type
_entity.pdbx_description
1 polymer ?
#
loop_
_entity_poly.entity_id
_entity_poly.type
_entity_poly.pdbx_seq_one_letter_code
_entity_poly.pdbx_strand_id
1 'polypeptide(L)' 'MELLRERLVECGWRDDMKALCRAYARKKGRNNVTLDDLIHVITPKGRGQ' A
#
# COMPACT_ATOMS: atom_id res chain seq x y z
N MET A 1 -9.93 13.98 11.84
CA MET A 1 -9.35 12.96 10.93
C MET A 1 -7.91 13.28 10.51
N GLU A 2 -7.41 14.48 10.78
CA GLU A 2 -6.04 14.89 10.41
C GLU A 2 -4.97 14.16 11.25
N LEU A 3 -5.18 14.04 12.57
CA LEU A 3 -4.25 13.35 13.49
C LEU A 3 -3.91 11.91 13.06
N LEU A 4 -4.90 11.11 12.65
CA LEU A 4 -4.62 9.73 12.20
C LEU A 4 -3.75 9.72 10.94
N ARG A 5 -4.06 10.60 9.98
CA ARG A 5 -3.28 10.71 8.74
C ARG A 5 -1.83 11.11 9.05
N GLU A 6 -1.64 12.12 9.90
CA GLU A 6 -0.32 12.57 10.32
C GLU A 6 0.47 11.44 10.98
N ARG A 7 -0.13 10.74 11.96
CA ARG A 7 0.53 9.60 12.62
C ARG A 7 0.90 8.47 11.66
N LEU A 8 0.04 8.14 10.69
CA LEU A 8 0.34 7.13 9.66
C LEU A 8 1.44 7.59 8.68
N VAL A 9 1.67 8.88 8.55
CA VAL A 9 2.81 9.41 7.78
C VAL A 9 4.08 9.38 8.63
N GLU A 10 4.02 9.90 9.86
CA GLU A 10 5.15 9.97 10.79
C GLU A 10 5.71 8.59 11.14
N CYS A 11 4.86 7.58 11.34
CA CYS A 11 5.31 6.23 11.63
C CYS A 11 5.78 5.43 10.41
N GLY A 12 5.80 6.04 9.22
CA GLY A 12 6.29 5.42 7.98
C GLY A 12 5.26 4.55 7.25
N TRP A 13 4.08 4.29 7.83
CA TRP A 13 3.05 3.41 7.24
C TRP A 13 2.71 3.78 5.80
N ARG A 14 2.57 5.08 5.50
CA ARG A 14 2.24 5.53 4.12
C ARG A 14 3.31 5.11 3.11
N ASP A 15 4.58 5.20 3.48
CA ASP A 15 5.67 4.90 2.57
C ASP A 15 5.90 3.40 2.43
N ASP A 16 5.66 2.63 3.50
CA ASP A 16 5.60 1.17 3.47
C ASP A 16 4.50 0.66 2.53
N MET A 17 3.29 1.21 2.62
CA MET A 17 2.18 0.83 1.73
C MET A 17 2.52 1.11 0.27
N LYS A 18 3.13 2.26 -0.03
CA LYS A 18 3.60 2.57 -1.39
C LYS A 18 4.71 1.63 -1.84
N ALA A 19 5.62 1.23 -0.94
CA ALA A 19 6.68 0.28 -1.25
C ALA A 19 6.10 -1.09 -1.62
N LEU A 20 5.08 -1.55 -0.90
CA LEU A 20 4.32 -2.77 -1.21
C LEU A 20 3.63 -2.68 -2.58
N CYS A 21 2.95 -1.57 -2.91
CA CYS A 21 2.40 -1.36 -4.26
C CYS A 21 3.47 -1.56 -5.34
N ARG A 22 4.61 -0.88 -5.18
CA ARG A 22 5.70 -0.91 -6.16
C ARG A 22 6.32 -2.29 -6.29
N ALA A 23 6.50 -3.00 -5.18
CA ALA A 23 7.05 -4.35 -5.17
C ALA A 23 6.11 -5.34 -5.89
N TYR A 24 4.80 -5.26 -5.61
CA TYR A 24 3.80 -6.07 -6.29
C TYR A 24 3.79 -5.80 -7.79
N ALA A 25 3.75 -4.52 -8.19
CA ALA A 25 3.72 -4.14 -9.60
C ALA A 25 5.00 -4.54 -10.36
N ARG A 26 6.17 -4.48 -9.72
CA ARG A 26 7.43 -4.98 -10.30
C ARG A 26 7.39 -6.50 -10.50
N LYS A 27 6.85 -7.25 -9.53
CA LYS A 27 6.77 -8.71 -9.57
C LYS A 27 5.81 -9.21 -10.65
N LYS A 28 4.62 -8.60 -10.77
CA LYS A 28 3.59 -9.01 -11.75
C LYS A 28 3.83 -8.42 -13.15
N GLY A 29 4.62 -7.35 -13.23
CA GLY A 29 4.81 -6.53 -14.42
C GLY A 29 3.79 -5.38 -14.46
N ARG A 30 4.26 -4.16 -14.69
CA ARG A 30 3.43 -2.94 -14.59
C ARG A 30 2.16 -2.98 -15.45
N ASN A 31 2.24 -3.57 -16.65
CA ASN A 31 1.11 -3.66 -17.57
C ASN A 31 0.09 -4.76 -17.21
N ASN A 32 0.41 -5.61 -16.23
CA ASN A 32 -0.41 -6.76 -15.83
C ASN A 32 -1.08 -6.53 -14.47
N VAL A 33 -1.09 -5.29 -13.96
CA VAL A 33 -1.57 -4.94 -12.62
C VAL A 33 -2.77 -4.01 -12.75
N THR A 34 -3.87 -4.42 -12.13
CA THR A 34 -5.07 -3.57 -11.98
C THR A 34 -5.07 -2.87 -10.63
N LEU A 35 -5.93 -1.86 -10.47
CA LEU A 35 -6.16 -1.24 -9.18
C LEU A 35 -6.73 -2.25 -8.17
N ASP A 36 -7.65 -3.10 -8.59
CA ASP A 36 -8.27 -4.12 -7.73
C ASP A 36 -7.24 -5.13 -7.21
N ASP A 37 -6.27 -5.53 -8.05
CA ASP A 37 -5.14 -6.35 -7.60
C ASP A 37 -4.38 -5.70 -6.44
N LEU A 38 -4.12 -4.40 -6.55
CA LEU A 38 -3.41 -3.64 -5.51
C LEU A 38 -4.26 -3.50 -4.24
N ILE A 39 -5.56 -3.19 -4.38
CA ILE A 39 -6.48 -3.08 -3.24
C ILE A 39 -6.54 -4.39 -2.48
N HIS A 40 -6.72 -5.51 -3.18
CA HIS A 40 -6.82 -6.84 -2.59
C HIS A 40 -5.57 -7.21 -1.78
N VAL A 41 -4.39 -6.87 -2.31
CA VAL A 41 -3.11 -7.21 -1.68
C VAL A 41 -2.75 -6.29 -0.52
N ILE A 42 -3.07 -5.00 -0.61
CA ILE A 42 -2.53 -3.98 0.31
C ILE A 42 -3.50 -3.67 1.44
N THR A 43 -4.82 -3.82 1.22
CA THR A 43 -5.83 -3.58 2.26
C THR A 43 -5.62 -4.40 3.54
N PRO A 44 -5.41 -5.73 3.50
CA PRO A 44 -5.16 -6.51 4.72
C PRO A 44 -3.90 -6.02 5.45
N LYS A 45 -2.80 -5.83 4.71
CA LYS A 45 -1.53 -5.33 5.28
C LYS A 45 -1.67 -3.95 5.91
N GLY A 46 -2.37 -3.05 5.23
CA GLY A 46 -2.64 -1.69 5.72
C GLY A 46 -3.49 -1.68 6.99
N ARG A 47 -4.30 -2.71 7.21
CA ARG A 47 -5.11 -2.93 8.43
C ARG A 47 -4.40 -3.77 9.50
N GLY A 48 -3.16 -4.23 9.25
CA GLY A 48 -2.43 -5.10 10.15
C GLY A 48 -2.94 -6.54 10.20
N GLN A 49 -3.54 -7.02 9.11
CA GLN A 49 -4.04 -8.39 8.92
C GLN A 49 -3.04 -9.25 8.13
#